data_AF-A0AAW2ZL63-F1
#
_entry.id   AF-A0AAW2ZL63-F1
#
_cell.length_a   1.000
_cell.length_b   1.000
_cell.length_c   1.000
_cell.angle_alpha   90.00
_cell.angle_beta   90.00
_cell.angle_gamma   90.00
#
_symmetry.space_group_name_H-M   'P 1'
#
loop_
_entity.id
_entity.type
_entity.pdbx_description
1 polymer ?
#
loop_
_entity_poly.entity_id
_entity_poly.type
_entity_poly.pdbx_seq_one_letter_code
_entity_poly.pdbx_strand_id
1 'polypeptide(L)' 'MSQKQVTGSGYNSYGNKYTSYSDGGYSYKNSGSSDSSKGSSYYNTGKGHSFYTNSDKGYSYHENHNQGTRNYK' A
#
# COMPACT_ATOMS: atom_id res chain seq x y z
N MET A 1 3.37 -23.12 -7.83
CA MET A 1 3.01 -21.71 -7.55
C MET A 1 4.25 -21.01 -7.01
N SER A 2 4.77 -19.97 -7.67
CA SER A 2 5.82 -19.14 -7.06
C SER A 2 5.24 -18.43 -5.85
N GLN A 3 5.82 -18.69 -4.67
CA GLN A 3 5.45 -17.97 -3.46
C GLN A 3 5.83 -16.49 -3.63
N LYS A 4 4.94 -15.61 -3.19
CA LYS A 4 5.20 -14.17 -3.17
C LYS A 4 6.31 -13.91 -2.14
N GLN A 5 7.46 -13.41 -2.62
CA GLN A 5 8.62 -13.14 -1.78
C GLN A 5 8.90 -11.64 -1.75
N VAL A 6 9.36 -11.15 -0.60
CA VAL A 6 9.85 -9.77 -0.48
C VAL A 6 11.17 -9.67 -1.23
N THR A 7 11.25 -8.78 -2.21
CA THR A 7 12.48 -8.51 -2.97
C THR A 7 13.23 -7.30 -2.45
N GLY A 8 12.54 -6.40 -1.76
CA GLY A 8 13.14 -5.23 -1.14
C GLY A 8 12.21 -4.65 -0.08
N SER A 9 12.78 -4.17 1.01
CA SER A 9 12.02 -3.42 2.02
C SER A 9 12.92 -2.42 2.70
N GLY A 10 12.35 -1.35 3.20
CA GLY A 10 13.11 -0.31 3.88
C GLY A 10 12.23 0.81 4.36
N TYR A 11 12.89 1.87 4.83
CA TYR A 11 12.25 3.11 5.24
C TYR A 11 12.82 4.24 4.40
N ASN A 12 11.97 5.19 4.00
CA ASN A 12 12.46 6.43 3.40
C ASN A 12 12.90 7.43 4.48
N SER A 13 13.51 8.53 4.07
CA SER A 13 13.99 9.60 4.97
C SER A 13 12.91 10.23 5.87
N TYR A 14 11.64 9.98 5.57
CA TYR A 14 10.49 10.42 6.36
C TYR A 14 9.95 9.33 7.30
N GLY A 15 10.66 8.20 7.44
CA GLY A 15 10.26 7.09 8.31
C GLY A 15 9.13 6.22 7.75
N ASN A 16 8.75 6.38 6.48
CA ASN A 16 7.70 5.57 5.87
C ASN A 16 8.27 4.26 5.38
N LYS A 17 7.57 3.16 5.67
CA LYS A 17 7.98 1.82 5.27
C LYS A 17 7.53 1.54 3.84
N TYR A 18 8.41 0.96 3.04
CA TYR A 18 8.05 0.40 1.74
C TYR A 18 8.46 -1.08 1.66
N THR A 19 7.77 -1.85 0.84
CA THR A 19 8.08 -3.25 0.58
C THR A 19 7.71 -3.61 -0.85
N SER A 20 8.67 -4.12 -1.60
CA SER A 20 8.50 -4.63 -2.97
C SER A 20 8.50 -6.15 -2.95
N TYR A 21 7.75 -6.75 -3.86
CA TYR A 21 7.57 -8.18 -3.94
C TYR A 21 7.95 -8.71 -5.33
N SER A 22 8.31 -9.99 -5.40
CA SER A 22 8.77 -10.66 -6.63
C SER A 22 7.70 -10.79 -7.71
N ASP A 23 6.43 -10.65 -7.33
CA ASP A 23 5.28 -10.68 -8.23
C ASP A 23 4.93 -9.28 -8.80
N GLY A 24 5.80 -8.29 -8.60
CA GLY A 24 5.54 -6.89 -8.98
C GLY A 24 4.64 -6.15 -7.99
N GLY A 25 4.20 -6.82 -6.91
CA GLY A 25 3.47 -6.17 -5.83
C GLY A 25 4.32 -5.14 -5.10
N TYR A 26 3.65 -4.16 -4.52
CA TYR A 26 4.29 -3.10 -3.75
C TYR A 26 3.41 -2.69 -2.58
N SER A 27 3.97 -2.54 -1.39
CA SER A 27 3.28 -1.95 -0.25
C SER A 27 4.03 -0.73 0.26
N TYR A 28 3.26 0.23 0.75
CA TYR A 28 3.76 1.44 1.35
C TYR A 28 2.94 1.72 2.60
N LYS A 29 3.60 2.01 3.71
CA LYS A 29 2.96 2.39 4.96
C LYS A 29 3.57 3.69 5.43
N ASN A 30 2.75 4.72 5.42
CA ASN A 30 3.04 6.01 5.98
C ASN A 30 2.61 6.03 7.44
N SER A 31 3.59 6.17 8.33
CA SER A 31 3.39 6.38 9.77
C SER A 31 3.33 7.89 10.02
N GLY A 32 2.27 8.52 9.53
CA GLY A 32 2.19 9.97 9.35
C GLY A 32 1.94 10.79 10.61
N SER A 33 2.03 10.20 11.80
CA SER A 33 1.86 10.94 13.04
C SER A 33 2.56 10.24 14.19
N SER A 34 2.92 11.01 15.23
CA SER A 34 3.36 10.51 16.53
C SER A 34 2.36 9.51 17.14
N ASP A 35 1.12 9.51 16.67
CA ASP A 35 0.11 8.53 16.98
C ASP A 35 0.14 7.34 15.99
N SER A 36 0.46 6.14 16.50
CA SER A 36 0.53 4.92 15.67
C SER A 36 -0.82 4.49 15.06
N SER A 37 -1.93 5.13 15.44
CA SER A 37 -3.27 4.90 14.86
C SER A 37 -3.55 5.80 13.65
N LYS A 38 -2.69 6.79 13.41
CA LYS A 38 -2.83 7.81 12.37
C LYS A 38 -1.80 7.57 11.26
N GLY A 39 -2.28 7.28 10.06
CA GLY A 39 -1.39 7.01 8.93
C GLY A 39 -2.14 6.63 7.66
N SER A 40 -1.38 6.35 6.61
CA SER A 40 -1.93 5.78 5.38
C SER A 40 -1.17 4.55 4.95
N SER A 41 -1.87 3.61 4.34
CA SER A 41 -1.30 2.39 3.79
C SER A 41 -1.75 2.27 2.34
N TYR A 42 -0.83 1.88 1.48
CA TYR A 42 -1.07 1.56 0.09
C TYR A 42 -0.55 0.17 -0.19
N TYR A 43 -1.30 -0.63 -0.91
CA TYR A 43 -0.93 -1.97 -1.32
C TYR A 43 -1.35 -2.22 -2.76
N ASN A 44 -0.37 -2.35 -3.64
CA ASN A 44 -0.52 -2.81 -5.00
C ASN A 44 -0.18 -4.30 -5.08
N THR A 45 -1.01 -5.03 -5.78
CA THR A 45 -0.90 -6.50 -5.92
C THR A 45 0.06 -6.94 -7.02
N GLY A 46 0.58 -6.04 -7.85
CA GLY A 46 1.31 -6.35 -9.08
C GLY A 46 0.43 -6.87 -10.22
N LYS A 47 -0.89 -7.01 -9.98
CA LYS A 47 -1.85 -7.65 -10.90
C LYS A 47 -3.02 -6.74 -11.30
N GLY A 48 -2.76 -5.44 -11.29
CA GLY A 48 -3.76 -4.43 -11.66
C GLY A 48 -4.76 -4.07 -10.57
N HIS A 49 -4.55 -4.50 -9.32
CA HIS A 49 -5.34 -4.03 -8.18
C HIS A 49 -4.48 -3.28 -7.16
N SER A 50 -5.04 -2.20 -6.63
CA SER A 50 -4.46 -1.41 -5.55
C SER A 50 -5.48 -1.14 -4.45
N PHE A 51 -5.00 -1.10 -3.21
CA PHE A 51 -5.79 -0.80 -2.03
C PHE A 51 -5.11 0.34 -1.31
N TYR A 52 -5.89 1.31 -0.87
CA TYR A 52 -5.42 2.43 -0.08
C TYR A 52 -6.30 2.61 1.13
N THR A 53 -5.68 2.89 2.26
CA THR A 53 -6.36 3.22 3.50
C THR A 53 -5.71 4.47 4.07
N ASN A 54 -6.52 5.45 4.47
CA ASN A 54 -6.08 6.61 5.22
C ASN A 54 -6.86 6.65 6.53
N SER A 55 -6.22 6.17 7.59
CA SER A 55 -6.80 6.14 8.94
C SER A 55 -6.91 7.55 9.53
N ASP A 56 -6.11 8.50 9.07
CA ASP A 56 -6.19 9.89 9.54
C ASP A 56 -7.49 10.57 9.09
N LYS A 57 -7.85 10.37 7.82
CA LYS A 57 -9.04 10.95 7.19
C LYS A 57 -10.26 10.01 7.17
N GLY A 58 -10.10 8.78 7.66
CA GLY A 58 -11.19 7.81 7.82
C GLY A 58 -11.76 7.24 6.52
N TYR A 59 -11.01 7.27 5.42
CA TYR A 59 -11.46 6.69 4.14
C TYR A 59 -10.48 5.65 3.62
N SER A 60 -10.99 4.76 2.78
CA SER A 60 -10.18 3.82 2.01
C SER A 60 -10.70 3.73 0.58
N TYR A 61 -9.88 3.22 -0.33
CA TYR A 61 -10.35 2.88 -1.65
C TYR A 61 -9.71 1.59 -2.16
N HIS A 62 -10.45 0.93 -3.04
CA HIS A 62 -9.98 -0.14 -3.88
C HIS A 62 -9.99 0.33 -5.33
N GLU A 63 -8.86 0.20 -5.99
CA GLU A 63 -8.69 0.54 -7.39
C GLU A 63 -8.39 -0.72 -8.22
N ASN A 64 -9.08 -0.86 -9.35
CA ASN A 64 -8.83 -1.87 -10.36
C ASN A 64 -8.35 -1.18 -11.64
N HIS A 65 -7.03 -1.17 -11.85
CA HIS A 65 -6.37 -0.64 -13.04
C HIS A 65 -6.79 -1.36 -14.32
N ASN A 66 -7.12 -2.65 -14.24
CA ASN A 66 -7.56 -3.42 -15.41
C ASN A 66 -8.94 -2.96 -15.92
N GLN A 67 -9.72 -2.29 -15.07
CA GLN A 67 -11.07 -1.80 -15.39
C GLN A 67 -11.18 -0.27 -15.30
N GLY A 68 -10.13 0.43 -14.88
CA GLY A 68 -10.14 1.88 -14.67
C GLY A 68 -11.08 2.35 -13.54
N THR A 69 -11.45 1.47 -12.61
CA THR A 69 -12.43 1.77 -11.55
C THR A 69 -11.76 2.02 -10.20
N ARG A 70 -12.31 2.97 -9.43
CA ARG A 70 -11.93 3.24 -8.04
C ARG A 70 -13.17 3.32 -7.16
N ASN A 71 -13.24 2.45 -6.17
CA ASN A 71 -14.34 2.36 -5.21
C ASN A 71 -13.87 2.84 -3.85
N TYR A 72 -14.55 3.86 -3.33
CA TYR A 72 -14.26 4.42 -2.01
C TYR A 72 -15.11 3.72 -0.93
N LYS A 73 -14.55 3.61 0.26
CA LYS A 73 -15.18 3.09 1.48
C LYS A 73 -14.95 4.07 2.62
#